data_AF-A0A2N1VAI8-F1
#
_entry.id   AF-A0A2N1VAI8-F1
#
_cell.length_a   1.000
_cell.length_b   1.000
_cell.length_c   1.000
_cell.angle_alpha   90.00
_cell.angle_beta   90.00
_cell.angle_gamma   90.00
#
_symmetry.space_group_name_H-M   'P 1'
#
loop_
_entity.id
_entity.type
_entity.pdbx_description
1 polymer ?
#
loop_
_entity_poly.entity_id
_entity_poly.type
_entity_poly.pdbx_seq_one_letter_code
_entity_poly.pdbx_strand_id
1 'polypeptide(L)'
;MNSHEKPTNGGLPPNAYTELKSGEEYVPIMSPHVSFPEVTPYSVITGIVMAVIFSAAAAYLGLKIGQVFEAAIPIAILAVGLSTGLKKKGALGQNVIIQSIGATSGAVVAGAIFTLPAIYILNLEVEFYQTFLASVLGGFLGILSLIPFRKYFVAEMHGHFPF
;
A
#
# COMPACT_ATOMS: atom_id res chain seq x y z
N MET A 1 26.41 -7.27 26.74
CA MET A 1 25.25 -7.36 27.65
C MET A 1 24.03 -7.47 26.74
N ASN A 2 23.53 -8.68 26.50
CA ASN A 2 22.57 -8.98 25.44
C ASN A 2 21.14 -8.82 25.95
N SER A 3 20.47 -7.73 25.59
CA SER A 3 19.03 -7.52 25.79
C SER A 3 18.31 -7.68 24.45
N HIS A 4 18.35 -8.90 23.89
CA HIS A 4 17.44 -9.30 22.82
C HIS A 4 16.10 -9.70 23.46
N GLU A 5 15.32 -8.71 23.90
CA GLU A 5 13.95 -8.95 24.34
C GLU A 5 13.09 -9.31 23.12
N LYS A 6 12.81 -10.62 22.98
CA LYS A 6 11.68 -11.07 22.16
C LYS A 6 10.41 -10.46 22.74
N PRO A 7 9.49 -9.96 21.89
CA PRO A 7 8.28 -9.30 22.36
C PRO A 7 7.44 -10.30 23.17
N THR A 8 7.27 -10.01 24.47
CA THR A 8 6.57 -10.87 25.44
C THR A 8 5.05 -10.69 25.41
N ASN A 9 4.50 -9.72 24.66
CA ASN A 9 3.06 -9.48 24.59
C ASN A 9 2.64 -8.91 23.22
N GLY A 10 2.53 -9.75 22.18
CA GLY A 10 1.75 -9.47 20.94
C GLY A 10 1.98 -8.16 20.18
N GLY A 11 2.95 -7.34 20.58
CA GLY A 11 3.18 -5.98 20.12
C GLY A 11 4.62 -5.79 19.65
N LEU A 12 4.87 -4.62 19.07
CA LEU A 12 6.20 -4.24 18.60
C LEU A 12 7.15 -4.04 19.80
N PRO A 13 8.46 -4.31 19.62
CA PRO A 13 9.44 -4.06 20.67
C PRO A 13 9.47 -2.55 21.02
N PRO A 14 9.80 -2.18 22.26
CA PRO A 14 9.69 -0.79 22.73
C PRO A 14 10.59 0.19 21.96
N ASN A 15 11.70 -0.30 21.39
CA ASN A 15 12.58 0.46 20.51
C ASN A 15 12.01 0.72 19.10
N ALA A 16 10.82 0.21 18.78
CA ALA A 16 10.12 0.50 17.51
C ALA A 16 9.47 1.89 17.49
N TYR A 17 9.21 2.48 18.66
CA TYR A 17 8.42 3.71 18.80
C TYR A 17 9.28 4.96 19.02
N THR A 18 10.59 4.80 19.17
CA THR A 18 11.54 5.87 19.47
C THR A 18 12.70 5.82 18.50
N GLU A 19 13.35 6.97 18.25
CA GLU A 19 14.61 6.99 17.52
C GLU A 19 15.63 6.06 18.19
N LEU A 20 16.31 5.25 17.38
CA LEU A 20 17.32 4.32 17.85
C LEU A 20 18.49 5.11 18.41
N LYS A 21 18.82 4.85 19.68
CA LYS A 21 20.01 5.45 20.28
C LYS A 21 21.26 4.83 19.66
N SER A 22 22.39 5.54 19.73
CA SER A 22 23.66 5.05 19.21
C SER A 22 24.02 3.68 19.81
N GLY A 23 23.94 2.63 18.97
CA GLY A 23 24.19 1.23 19.34
C GLY A 23 22.94 0.35 19.56
N GLU A 24 21.73 0.88 19.44
CA GLU A 24 20.49 0.09 19.46
C GLU A 24 20.15 -0.41 18.05
N GLU A 25 19.83 -1.70 17.92
CA GLU A 25 19.45 -2.33 16.65
C GLU A 25 17.97 -2.76 16.71
N TYR A 26 17.18 -2.34 15.72
CA TYR A 26 15.77 -2.73 15.61
C TYR A 26 15.64 -4.12 14.98
N VAL A 27 14.94 -5.03 15.65
CA VAL A 27 14.65 -6.37 15.12
C VAL A 27 13.23 -6.37 14.53
N PRO A 28 13.07 -6.48 13.21
CA PRO A 28 11.75 -6.44 12.57
C PRO A 28 10.94 -7.72 12.85
N ILE A 29 9.60 -7.60 12.89
CA ILE A 29 8.67 -8.72 13.08
C ILE A 29 8.87 -9.80 11.99
N MET A 30 9.10 -9.37 10.75
CA MET A 30 9.48 -10.25 9.65
C MET A 30 11.01 -10.21 9.52
N SER A 31 11.67 -11.25 10.02
CA SER A 31 13.13 -11.34 9.98
C SER A 31 13.66 -11.38 8.54
N PRO A 32 14.69 -10.59 8.18
CA PRO A 32 15.31 -10.62 6.86
C PRO A 32 15.96 -11.97 6.51
N HIS A 33 16.25 -12.80 7.53
CA HIS A 33 16.89 -14.10 7.37
C HIS A 33 15.90 -15.23 7.07
N VAL A 34 14.59 -14.95 7.12
CA VAL A 34 13.53 -15.92 6.83
C VAL A 34 12.80 -15.50 5.56
N SER A 35 12.70 -16.41 4.59
CA SER A 35 11.91 -16.17 3.39
C SER A 35 10.43 -16.42 3.70
N PHE A 36 9.63 -15.35 3.69
CA PHE A 36 8.18 -15.42 3.83
C PHE A 36 7.51 -15.46 2.45
N PRO A 37 6.48 -16.30 2.23
CA PRO A 37 5.71 -16.30 1.00
C PRO A 37 4.71 -15.12 1.01
N GLU A 38 5.22 -13.92 0.73
CA GLU A 38 4.44 -12.67 0.69
C GLU A 38 3.66 -12.55 -0.62
N VAL A 39 4.34 -12.81 -1.74
CA VAL A 39 3.77 -12.81 -3.09
C VAL A 39 3.34 -14.22 -3.44
N THR A 40 2.04 -14.48 -3.32
CA THR A 40 1.40 -15.76 -3.64
C THR A 40 0.26 -15.53 -4.61
N PRO A 41 -0.19 -16.54 -5.36
CA PRO A 41 -1.38 -16.40 -6.20
C PRO A 41 -2.59 -15.87 -5.42
N TYR A 42 -2.74 -16.28 -4.15
CA TYR A 42 -3.77 -15.75 -3.26
C TYR A 42 -3.62 -14.24 -3.04
N SER A 43 -2.45 -13.77 -2.57
CA SER A 43 -2.29 -12.35 -2.25
C SER A 43 -2.41 -11.45 -3.48
N VAL A 44 -1.91 -11.90 -4.63
CA VAL A 44 -2.03 -11.17 -5.90
C VAL A 44 -3.48 -11.13 -6.39
N ILE A 45 -4.17 -12.29 -6.46
CA ILE A 45 -5.55 -12.35 -6.96
C ILE A 45 -6.48 -11.57 -6.03
N THR A 46 -6.39 -11.78 -4.72
CA THR A 46 -7.23 -11.04 -3.75
C THR A 46 -6.93 -9.55 -3.80
N GLY A 47 -5.66 -9.15 -3.92
CA GLY A 47 -5.27 -7.75 -4.09
C GLY A 47 -5.87 -7.11 -5.35
N ILE A 48 -5.79 -7.78 -6.50
CA ILE A 48 -6.36 -7.29 -7.77
C ILE A 48 -7.88 -7.15 -7.67
N VAL A 49 -8.57 -8.14 -7.09
CA VAL A 49 -10.02 -8.09 -6.87
C VAL A 49 -10.39 -6.87 -6.01
N MET A 50 -9.67 -6.64 -4.92
CA MET A 50 -9.88 -5.46 -4.08
C MET A 50 -9.61 -4.17 -4.85
N ALA A 51 -8.52 -4.10 -5.61
CA ALA A 51 -8.17 -2.93 -6.39
C ALA A 51 -9.27 -2.57 -7.40
N VAL A 52 -9.86 -3.55 -8.10
CA VAL A 52 -10.95 -3.31 -9.07
C VAL A 52 -12.21 -2.81 -8.37
N ILE A 53 -12.63 -3.50 -7.30
CA ILE A 53 -13.87 -3.15 -6.57
C ILE A 53 -13.76 -1.76 -5.95
N PHE A 54 -12.65 -1.48 -5.24
CA PHE A 54 -12.44 -0.20 -4.60
C PHE A 54 -12.14 0.92 -5.59
N SER A 55 -11.56 0.63 -6.76
CA SER A 55 -11.43 1.61 -7.84
C SER A 55 -12.81 2.06 -8.32
N ALA A 56 -13.71 1.12 -8.60
CA ALA A 56 -15.07 1.43 -9.03
C ALA A 56 -15.83 2.23 -7.96
N ALA A 57 -15.72 1.81 -6.69
CA ALA A 57 -16.35 2.52 -5.57
C ALA A 57 -15.80 3.94 -5.41
N ALA A 58 -14.48 4.11 -5.41
CA ALA A 58 -13.83 5.41 -5.27
C ALA A 58 -14.15 6.33 -6.46
N ALA A 59 -14.19 5.81 -7.69
CA ALA A 59 -14.52 6.60 -8.88
C ALA A 59 -15.97 7.07 -8.84
N TYR A 60 -16.89 6.19 -8.47
CA TYR A 60 -18.30 6.55 -8.32
C TYR A 60 -18.52 7.61 -7.24
N LEU A 61 -17.96 7.43 -6.05
CA LEU A 61 -18.10 8.40 -4.97
C LEU A 61 -17.38 9.72 -5.29
N GLY A 62 -16.20 9.65 -5.88
CA GLY A 62 -15.44 10.83 -6.30
C GLY A 62 -16.18 11.66 -7.34
N LEU A 63 -16.76 11.03 -8.36
CA LEU A 63 -17.50 11.72 -9.42
C LEU A 63 -18.88 12.20 -8.96
N LYS A 64 -19.58 11.44 -8.11
CA LYS A 64 -20.96 11.75 -7.72
C LYS A 64 -21.06 12.62 -6.47
N ILE A 65 -20.23 12.36 -5.46
CA ILE A 65 -20.28 12.98 -4.13
C ILE A 65 -19.15 14.01 -3.98
N GLY A 66 -18.10 13.96 -4.81
CA GLY A 66 -16.98 14.88 -4.75
C GLY A 66 -15.98 14.57 -3.62
N GLN A 67 -16.19 13.50 -2.86
CA GLN A 67 -15.32 13.07 -1.77
C GLN A 67 -14.85 11.63 -1.99
N VAL A 68 -13.54 11.40 -1.82
CA VAL A 68 -12.92 10.07 -1.86
C VAL A 68 -12.62 9.62 -0.43
N PHE A 69 -12.81 8.35 -0.14
CA PHE A 69 -12.48 7.75 1.15
C PHE A 69 -11.17 6.97 1.07
N GLU A 70 -10.50 6.81 2.22
CA GLU A 70 -9.25 6.05 2.32
C GLU A 70 -9.52 4.55 2.14
N ALA A 71 -9.20 4.02 0.96
CA ALA A 71 -9.45 2.61 0.62
C ALA A 71 -8.49 1.65 1.32
N ALA A 72 -7.30 2.10 1.74
CA ALA A 72 -6.30 1.22 2.34
C ALA A 72 -6.75 0.62 3.68
N ILE A 73 -7.53 1.37 4.47
CA ILE A 73 -8.06 0.93 5.78
C ILE A 73 -9.04 -0.24 5.61
N PRO A 74 -10.16 -0.11 4.87
CA PRO A 74 -11.11 -1.20 4.71
C PRO A 74 -10.48 -2.41 3.99
N ILE A 75 -9.60 -2.20 3.02
CA ILE A 75 -8.91 -3.30 2.35
C ILE A 75 -8.03 -4.07 3.33
N ALA A 76 -7.30 -3.40 4.22
CA ALA A 76 -6.53 -4.08 5.26
C ALA A 76 -7.41 -4.89 6.22
N ILE A 77 -8.53 -4.32 6.67
CA ILE A 77 -9.49 -5.02 7.52
C ILE A 77 -10.00 -6.28 6.81
N LEU A 78 -10.35 -6.17 5.52
CA LEU A 78 -10.81 -7.31 4.72
C LEU A 78 -9.70 -8.35 4.50
N ALA A 79 -8.46 -7.93 4.25
CA ALA A 79 -7.33 -8.85 4.07
C ALA A 79 -7.06 -9.66 5.35
N VAL A 80 -7.04 -8.99 6.50
CA VAL A 80 -6.90 -9.64 7.82
C VAL A 80 -8.10 -10.53 8.12
N GLY A 81 -9.33 -10.07 7.83
CA GLY A 81 -10.55 -10.86 8.01
C GLY A 81 -10.57 -12.14 7.16
N LEU A 82 -10.22 -12.03 5.88
CA LEU A 82 -10.16 -13.16 4.94
C LEU A 82 -9.09 -14.17 5.35
N SER A 83 -7.87 -13.71 5.67
CA SER A 83 -6.80 -14.60 6.11
C SER A 83 -7.11 -15.29 7.44
N THR A 84 -7.78 -14.60 8.36
CA THR A 84 -8.24 -15.17 9.64
C THR A 84 -9.34 -16.21 9.42
N GLY A 85 -10.34 -15.91 8.58
CA GLY A 85 -11.41 -16.86 8.23
C GLY A 85 -10.90 -18.12 7.54
N LEU A 86 -9.88 -17.98 6.69
CA LEU A 86 -9.20 -19.09 6.02
C LEU A 86 -8.14 -19.79 6.90
N LYS A 87 -7.99 -19.39 8.16
CA LYS A 87 -7.01 -19.92 9.13
C LYS A 87 -5.58 -19.98 8.59
N LYS A 88 -5.18 -19.01 7.77
CA LYS A 88 -3.82 -18.96 7.20
C LYS A 88 -2.79 -18.63 8.27
N LYS A 89 -1.80 -19.51 8.45
CA LYS A 89 -0.63 -19.26 9.30
C LYS A 89 0.36 -18.33 8.58
N GLY A 90 0.87 -17.31 9.26
CA GLY A 90 1.87 -16.40 8.71
C GLY A 90 1.35 -15.46 7.61
N ALA A 91 0.06 -15.11 7.63
CA ALA A 91 -0.58 -14.32 6.58
C ALA A 91 -0.19 -12.82 6.56
N LEU A 92 0.61 -12.34 7.51
CA LEU A 92 0.94 -10.93 7.65
C LEU A 92 1.50 -10.34 6.35
N GLY A 93 2.53 -10.95 5.76
CA GLY A 93 3.10 -10.49 4.50
C GLY A 93 2.12 -10.55 3.33
N GLN A 94 1.29 -11.60 3.26
CA GLN A 94 0.24 -11.72 2.23
C GLN A 94 -0.81 -10.61 2.37
N ASN A 95 -1.18 -10.26 3.60
CA ASN A 95 -2.15 -9.20 3.87
C ASN A 95 -1.59 -7.82 3.52
N VAL A 96 -0.31 -7.57 3.79
CA VAL A 96 0.38 -6.34 3.37
C VAL A 96 0.38 -6.25 1.84
N ILE A 97 0.71 -7.32 1.12
CA ILE A 97 0.66 -7.32 -0.35
C ILE A 97 -0.76 -7.07 -0.88
N ILE A 98 -1.78 -7.71 -0.30
CA ILE A 98 -3.20 -7.47 -0.67
C ILE A 98 -3.55 -5.99 -0.47
N GLN A 99 -3.16 -5.42 0.68
CA GLN A 99 -3.40 -4.01 0.99
C GLN A 99 -2.65 -3.09 0.03
N SER A 100 -1.36 -3.34 -0.24
CA SER A 100 -0.56 -2.49 -1.14
C SER A 100 -1.11 -2.48 -2.56
N ILE A 101 -1.46 -3.66 -3.10
CA ILE A 101 -2.10 -3.75 -4.43
C ILE A 101 -3.45 -3.03 -4.38
N GLY A 102 -4.29 -3.34 -3.40
CA GLY A 102 -5.61 -2.73 -3.26
C GLY A 102 -5.57 -1.21 -3.12
N ALA A 103 -4.66 -0.67 -2.31
CA ALA A 103 -4.53 0.76 -2.05
C ALA A 103 -4.16 1.58 -3.29
N THR A 104 -3.56 0.95 -4.32
CA THR A 104 -3.30 1.63 -5.60
C THR A 104 -4.58 2.11 -6.28
N SER A 105 -5.74 1.52 -5.96
CA SER A 105 -7.04 1.96 -6.48
C SER A 105 -7.31 3.45 -6.22
N GLY A 106 -6.99 3.93 -5.01
CA GLY A 106 -7.22 5.33 -4.65
C GLY A 106 -6.37 6.29 -5.48
N ALA A 107 -5.09 5.96 -5.66
CA ALA A 107 -4.16 6.79 -6.41
C ALA A 107 -4.51 6.89 -7.90
N VAL A 108 -4.87 5.77 -8.53
CA VAL A 108 -5.26 5.74 -9.95
C VAL A 108 -6.56 6.53 -10.17
N VAL A 109 -7.55 6.32 -9.30
CA VAL A 109 -8.84 7.01 -9.40
C VAL A 109 -8.69 8.50 -9.14
N ALA A 110 -7.89 8.92 -8.16
CA ALA A 110 -7.67 10.32 -7.82
C ALA A 110 -7.23 11.14 -9.04
N GLY A 111 -6.33 10.61 -9.87
CA GLY A 111 -5.96 11.25 -11.14
C GLY A 111 -7.15 11.36 -12.10
N ALA A 112 -7.86 10.25 -12.33
CA ALA A 112 -8.95 10.20 -13.29
C ALA A 112 -10.16 11.09 -12.92
N ILE A 113 -10.55 11.16 -11.64
CA ILE A 113 -11.75 11.90 -11.21
C ILE A 113 -11.61 13.42 -11.33
N PHE A 114 -10.40 13.96 -11.35
CA PHE A 114 -10.17 15.39 -11.57
C PHE A 114 -9.93 15.70 -13.05
N THR A 115 -9.23 14.82 -13.75
CA THR A 115 -8.86 15.04 -15.14
C THR A 115 -10.04 14.84 -16.10
N LEU A 116 -10.85 13.79 -15.93
CA LEU A 116 -11.95 13.51 -16.86
C LEU A 116 -13.02 14.62 -16.86
N PRO A 117 -13.55 15.07 -15.70
CA PRO A 117 -14.55 16.15 -15.71
C PRO A 117 -13.99 17.46 -16.28
N ALA A 118 -12.73 17.80 -16.01
CA ALA A 118 -12.10 19.01 -16.54
C ALA A 118 -12.04 19.00 -18.08
N ILE A 119 -11.66 17.87 -18.68
CA ILE A 119 -11.62 17.68 -20.13
C ILE A 119 -13.02 17.84 -20.74
N TYR A 120 -14.04 17.24 -20.13
CA TYR A 120 -15.43 17.35 -20.58
C TYR A 120 -15.95 18.79 -20.50
N ILE A 121 -15.65 19.52 -19.43
CA ILE A 121 -16.02 20.93 -19.27
C ILE A 121 -15.37 21.81 -20.36
N LEU A 122 -14.15 21.47 -20.77
CA LEU A 122 -13.40 22.19 -21.82
C LEU A 122 -13.85 21.82 -23.25
N ASN A 123 -14.83 20.93 -23.42
CA ASN A 123 -15.28 20.41 -24.72
C ASN A 123 -14.12 19.84 -25.58
N LEU A 124 -13.13 19.24 -24.93
CA LEU A 124 -12.03 18.57 -25.62
C LEU A 124 -12.44 17.12 -25.92
N GLU A 125 -12.33 16.72 -27.18
CA GLU A 125 -12.50 15.31 -27.56
C GLU A 125 -11.26 14.53 -27.12
N VAL A 126 -11.45 13.58 -26.20
CA VAL A 126 -10.36 12.72 -25.75
C VAL A 126 -10.70 11.29 -26.08
N GLU A 127 -9.90 10.72 -26.98
CA GLU A 127 -9.98 9.32 -27.32
C GLU A 127 -9.56 8.45 -26.13
N PHE A 128 -10.27 7.34 -25.93
CA PHE A 128 -9.95 6.37 -24.89
C PHE A 128 -8.47 5.99 -24.85
N TYR A 129 -7.85 5.86 -26.02
CA TYR A 129 -6.44 5.48 -26.14
C TYR A 129 -5.49 6.53 -25.54
N GLN A 130 -5.77 7.82 -25.69
CA GLN A 130 -4.95 8.88 -25.11
C GLN A 130 -5.04 8.88 -23.58
N THR A 131 -6.25 8.76 -23.03
CA THR A 131 -6.47 8.66 -21.58
C THR A 131 -5.82 7.41 -21.01
N PHE A 132 -5.93 6.28 -21.71
CA PHE A 132 -5.32 5.02 -21.31
C PHE A 132 -3.79 5.14 -21.28
N LEU A 133 -3.19 5.64 -22.36
CA LEU A 133 -1.74 5.78 -22.46
C LEU A 133 -1.19 6.80 -21.44
N ALA A 134 -1.89 7.92 -21.23
CA ALA A 134 -1.54 8.89 -20.21
C ALA A 134 -1.58 8.29 -18.80
N SER A 135 -2.60 7.48 -18.49
CA SER A 135 -2.72 6.80 -17.19
C SER A 135 -1.61 5.77 -16.99
N VAL A 136 -1.25 5.01 -18.03
CA VAL A 136 -0.15 4.03 -18.00
C VAL A 136 1.19 4.75 -17.76
N LEU A 137 1.47 5.81 -18.52
CA LEU A 137 2.68 6.61 -18.36
C LEU A 137 2.77 7.27 -16.98
N GLY A 138 1.65 7.77 -16.44
CA GLY A 138 1.57 8.28 -15.08
C GLY A 138 1.88 7.22 -14.03
N GLY A 139 1.40 5.98 -14.24
CA GLY A 139 1.75 4.84 -13.40
C GLY A 139 3.25 4.51 -13.41
N PHE A 140 3.87 4.49 -14.59
CA PHE A 140 5.32 4.32 -14.73
C PHE A 140 6.11 5.43 -14.04
N LEU A 141 5.69 6.69 -14.22
CA LEU A 141 6.32 7.84 -13.56
C LEU A 141 6.23 7.71 -12.03
N GLY A 142 5.08 7.28 -11.50
CA GLY A 142 4.90 7.03 -10.07
C GLY A 142 5.86 5.98 -9.53
N ILE A 143 6.01 4.85 -10.25
CA ILE A 143 6.99 3.80 -9.89
C ILE A 143 8.41 4.36 -9.90
N LEU A 144 8.76 5.17 -10.89
CA LEU A 144 10.09 5.78 -10.99
C LEU A 144 10.36 6.75 -9.83
N SER A 145 9.35 7.54 -9.43
CA SER A 145 9.44 8.43 -8.27
C SER A 145 9.56 7.68 -6.93
N LEU A 146 9.09 6.43 -6.82
CA LEU A 146 9.27 5.62 -5.60
C LEU A 146 10.73 5.23 -5.36
N ILE A 147 11.58 5.18 -6.39
CA ILE A 147 12.99 4.79 -6.26
C ILE A 147 13.77 5.74 -5.33
N PRO A 148 13.82 7.08 -5.55
CA PRO A 148 14.51 7.99 -4.65
C PRO A 148 13.86 8.05 -3.26
N PHE A 149 12.53 8.02 -3.19
CA PHE A 149 11.83 8.03 -1.90
C PHE A 149 12.17 6.81 -1.06
N ARG A 150 12.23 5.62 -1.66
CA ARG A 150 12.64 4.39 -0.96
C ARG A 150 14.05 4.53 -0.39
N LYS A 151 14.99 5.10 -1.16
CA LYS A 151 16.36 5.29 -0.67
C LYS A 151 16.39 6.24 0.53
N TYR A 152 15.71 7.38 0.44
CA TYR A 152 15.66 8.36 1.52
C TYR A 152 15.00 7.79 2.79
N PHE A 153 13.79 7.24 2.67
CA PHE A 153 13.02 6.79 3.83
C PHE A 153 13.55 5.48 4.45
N VAL A 154 14.08 4.56 3.65
CA VAL A 154 14.47 3.23 4.14
C VAL A 154 15.95 3.14 4.47
N ALA A 155 16.84 3.76 3.67
CA ALA A 155 18.28 3.61 3.86
C ALA A 155 18.89 4.77 4.65
N GLU A 156 18.54 6.02 4.32
CA GLU A 156 19.17 7.20 4.93
C GLU A 156 18.55 7.56 6.29
N MET A 157 17.25 7.35 6.45
CA MET A 157 16.52 7.68 7.69
C MET A 157 16.28 6.46 8.60
N HIS A 158 17.00 5.35 8.37
CA HIS A 158 16.88 4.16 9.19
C HIS A 158 17.29 4.47 10.64
N GLY A 159 16.40 4.21 11.59
CA GLY A 159 16.60 4.50 13.02
C GLY A 159 16.22 5.91 13.48
N HIS A 160 15.99 6.86 12.56
CA HIS A 160 15.42 8.18 12.89
C HIS A 160 13.89 8.21 12.79
N PHE A 161 13.32 7.34 11.96
CA PHE A 161 11.87 7.20 11.87
C PHE A 161 11.42 5.83 12.37
N PRO A 162 10.16 5.72 12.84
CA PRO A 162 9.61 4.48 13.41
C PRO A 162 9.23 3.45 12.32
N PHE A 163 10.16 3.14 11.42
CA PHE A 163 10.01 2.11 10.37
C PHE A 163 11.30 1.33 10.10
#